data_AF-A0A4Q7XV92-F1
#
_entry.id   AF-A0A4Q7XV92-F1
#
_cell.length_a   1.000
_cell.length_b   1.000
_cell.length_c   1.000
_cell.angle_alpha   90.00
_cell.angle_beta   90.00
_cell.angle_gamma   90.00
#
_symmetry.space_group_name_H-M   'P 1'
#
loop_
_entity.id
_entity.type
_entity.pdbx_description
1 polymer ?
#
loop_
_entity_poly.entity_id
_entity_poly.type
_entity_poly.pdbx_seq_one_letter_code
_entity_poly.pdbx_strand_id
1 'polypeptide(L)'
;MSTALAPLPNALAAAHRARTIADSIREQPNHDAALPQLLTAAADVFATEPPQVFDGTTVTNTVPADAMFALWKADEIAAETPSSGLPENFTDYVLAPVFRRPLPFPDAVHARSAQLARQQHVLRDRLTSVHETLNAHPLDTSDRTTHLIRTALALHAGLAHLADVIRLDNTRPCYRR
;
A
#
# COMPACT_ATOMS: atom_id res chain seq x y z
N MET A 1 1.38 -1.63 40.39
CA MET A 1 2.16 -2.02 39.19
C MET A 1 1.19 -2.03 38.02
N SER A 2 1.26 -1.04 37.14
CA SER A 2 0.40 -0.97 35.96
C SER A 2 0.95 -1.92 34.91
N THR A 3 0.22 -2.97 34.56
CA THR A 3 0.57 -3.86 33.47
C THR A 3 0.54 -3.04 32.19
N ALA A 4 1.69 -2.82 31.53
CA ALA A 4 1.70 -2.20 30.22
C ALA A 4 0.86 -3.09 29.27
N LEU A 5 -0.18 -2.51 28.67
CA LEU A 5 -1.03 -3.24 27.73
C LEU A 5 -0.22 -3.55 26.48
N ALA A 6 -0.28 -4.80 26.01
CA ALA A 6 0.33 -5.18 24.76
C ALA A 6 -0.35 -4.46 23.58
N PRO A 7 0.36 -4.19 22.47
CA PRO A 7 -0.23 -3.67 21.25
C PRO A 7 -1.35 -4.57 20.71
N LEU A 8 -2.34 -3.97 20.06
CA LEU A 8 -3.47 -4.70 19.50
C LEU A 8 -3.07 -5.51 18.25
N PRO A 9 -3.75 -6.63 17.95
CA PRO A 9 -3.45 -7.44 16.77
C PRO A 9 -3.49 -6.67 15.44
N ASN A 10 -4.38 -5.69 15.31
CA ASN A 10 -4.46 -4.85 14.11
C ASN A 10 -3.34 -3.83 14.00
N ALA A 11 -2.83 -3.31 15.13
CA ALA A 11 -1.62 -2.48 15.14
C ALA A 11 -0.40 -3.32 14.75
N LEU A 12 -0.29 -4.55 15.27
CA LEU A 12 0.77 -5.49 14.86
C LEU A 12 0.69 -5.84 13.37
N ALA A 13 -0.51 -6.04 12.83
CA ALA A 13 -0.71 -6.22 11.40
C ALA A 13 -0.28 -4.99 10.59
N ALA A 14 -0.67 -3.78 11.01
CA ALA A 14 -0.21 -2.54 10.39
C ALA A 14 1.32 -2.42 10.40
N ALA A 15 1.95 -2.70 11.55
CA ALA A 15 3.41 -2.72 11.70
C ALA A 15 4.08 -3.69 10.71
N HIS A 16 3.54 -4.91 10.61
CA HIS A 16 4.03 -5.92 9.68
C HIS A 16 3.96 -5.41 8.23
N ARG A 17 2.81 -4.86 7.82
CA ARG A 17 2.61 -4.33 6.46
C ARG A 17 3.55 -3.16 6.16
N ALA A 18 3.74 -2.25 7.11
CA ALA A 18 4.68 -1.13 6.97
C ALA A 18 6.13 -1.61 6.78
N ARG A 19 6.59 -2.61 7.54
CA ARG A 19 7.91 -3.24 7.36
C ARG A 19 8.04 -3.91 6.00
N THR A 20 7.04 -4.69 5.58
CA THR A 20 7.03 -5.31 4.26
C THR A 20 7.22 -4.29 3.13
N ILE A 21 6.51 -3.17 3.20
CA ILE A 21 6.61 -2.11 2.18
C ILE A 21 7.98 -1.44 2.26
N ALA A 22 8.48 -1.13 3.46
CA ALA A 22 9.82 -0.57 3.66
C ALA A 22 10.90 -1.47 3.04
N ASP A 23 10.84 -2.77 3.27
CA ASP A 23 11.78 -3.74 2.70
C ASP A 23 11.66 -3.83 1.18
N SER A 24 10.44 -3.80 0.66
CA SER A 24 10.21 -3.78 -0.80
C SER A 24 10.80 -2.54 -1.47
N ILE A 25 10.76 -1.39 -0.80
CA ILE A 25 11.37 -0.14 -1.27
C ILE A 25 12.90 -0.23 -1.20
N ARG A 26 13.46 -0.76 -0.11
CA ARG A 26 14.92 -0.93 0.05
C ARG A 26 15.55 -1.80 -1.04
N GLU A 27 14.81 -2.81 -1.51
CA GLU A 27 15.23 -3.70 -2.59
C GLU A 27 15.34 -2.97 -3.96
N GLN A 28 14.79 -1.76 -4.09
CA GLN A 28 14.89 -0.97 -5.32
C GLN A 28 16.24 -0.23 -5.42
N PRO A 29 16.90 -0.23 -6.59
CA PRO A 29 18.27 0.28 -6.73
C PRO A 29 18.43 1.81 -6.56
N ASN A 30 17.36 2.60 -6.65
CA ASN A 30 17.41 4.07 -6.57
C ASN A 30 16.24 4.66 -5.74
N HIS A 31 15.91 4.02 -4.61
CA HIS A 31 14.83 4.53 -3.75
C HIS A 31 15.26 5.76 -2.95
N ASP A 32 14.29 6.62 -2.60
CA ASP A 32 14.51 7.65 -1.60
C ASP A 32 14.65 6.99 -0.22
N ALA A 33 15.80 7.18 0.44
CA ALA A 33 16.10 6.57 1.73
C ALA A 33 15.15 7.01 2.86
N ALA A 34 14.46 8.15 2.73
CA ALA A 34 13.50 8.64 3.71
C ALA A 34 12.22 7.76 3.75
N LEU A 35 11.75 7.24 2.62
CA LEU A 35 10.54 6.41 2.56
C LEU A 35 10.61 5.16 3.45
N PRO A 36 11.61 4.26 3.31
CA PRO A 36 11.69 3.08 4.16
C PRO A 36 11.99 3.44 5.63
N GLN A 37 12.64 4.57 5.91
CA GLN A 37 12.86 5.05 7.28
C GLN A 37 11.54 5.47 7.95
N LEU A 38 10.72 6.26 7.27
CA LEU A 38 9.40 6.68 7.77
C LEU A 38 8.48 5.48 8.00
N LEU A 39 8.47 4.52 7.08
CA LEU A 39 7.68 3.30 7.23
C LEU A 39 8.16 2.41 8.38
N THR A 40 9.48 2.36 8.62
CA THR A 40 10.03 1.64 9.76
C THR A 40 9.67 2.32 11.07
N ALA A 41 9.77 3.65 11.14
CA ALA A 41 9.34 4.41 12.30
C ALA A 41 7.84 4.20 12.59
N ALA A 42 6.98 4.26 11.57
CA ALA A 42 5.57 3.95 11.72
C ALA A 42 5.34 2.52 12.24
N ALA A 43 6.07 1.55 11.70
CA ALA A 43 5.97 0.16 12.13
C ALA A 43 6.38 -0.05 13.59
N ASP A 44 7.44 0.62 14.04
CA ASP A 44 7.93 0.51 15.41
C ASP A 44 6.95 1.15 16.40
N VAL A 45 6.36 2.29 16.04
CA VAL A 45 5.28 2.91 16.83
C VAL A 45 4.07 1.97 16.93
N PHE A 46 3.58 1.43 15.81
CA PHE A 46 2.47 0.46 15.82
C PHE A 46 2.77 -0.80 16.64
N ALA A 47 4.02 -1.25 16.66
CA ALA A 47 4.44 -2.46 17.35
C ALA A 47 4.73 -2.26 18.85
N THR A 48 4.76 -1.01 19.34
CA THR A 48 5.16 -0.71 20.73
C THR A 48 4.14 0.10 21.49
N GLU A 49 3.32 0.91 20.81
CA GLU A 49 2.37 1.79 21.48
C GLU A 49 1.18 0.99 22.03
N PRO A 50 0.85 1.14 23.34
CA PRO A 50 -0.33 0.52 23.90
C PRO A 50 -1.60 1.14 23.29
N PRO A 51 -2.72 0.40 23.24
CA PRO A 51 -3.95 0.96 22.71
C PRO A 51 -4.47 2.11 23.57
N GLN A 52 -5.15 3.05 22.92
CA GLN A 52 -5.82 4.13 23.61
C GLN A 52 -7.02 3.58 24.39
N VAL A 53 -7.18 4.06 25.62
CA VAL A 53 -8.30 3.73 26.50
C VAL A 53 -9.07 5.00 26.79
N PHE A 54 -10.35 5.02 26.43
CA PHE A 54 -11.27 6.12 26.70
C PHE A 54 -12.40 5.61 27.59
N ASP A 55 -12.60 6.23 28.75
CA ASP A 55 -13.59 5.81 29.76
C ASP A 55 -13.56 4.31 30.08
N GLY A 56 -12.35 3.75 30.21
CA GLY A 56 -12.14 2.33 30.50
C GLY A 56 -12.37 1.37 29.31
N THR A 57 -12.72 1.90 28.13
CA THR A 57 -12.90 1.13 26.90
C THR A 57 -11.70 1.27 25.99
N THR A 58 -11.13 0.14 25.57
CA THR A 58 -10.04 0.10 24.59
C THR A 58 -10.57 0.47 23.20
N VAL A 59 -10.04 1.54 22.62
CA VAL A 59 -10.35 1.95 21.26
C VAL A 59 -9.46 1.17 20.30
N THR A 60 -10.07 0.46 19.35
CA THR A 60 -9.34 -0.47 18.47
C THR A 60 -9.05 0.11 17.09
N ASN A 61 -9.71 1.19 16.69
CA ASN A 61 -9.59 1.82 15.37
C ASN A 61 -8.81 3.14 15.42
N THR A 62 -7.78 3.23 16.26
CA THR A 62 -6.93 4.43 16.37
C THR A 62 -5.54 4.14 15.83
N VAL A 63 -4.93 5.19 15.27
CA VAL A 63 -3.54 5.17 14.85
C VAL A 63 -2.78 6.15 15.75
N PRO A 64 -1.65 5.75 16.34
CA PRO A 64 -0.74 6.65 17.01
C PRO A 64 -0.40 7.89 16.18
N ALA A 65 -0.32 9.06 16.82
CA ALA A 65 -0.05 10.32 16.12
C ALA A 65 1.27 10.27 15.34
N ASP A 66 2.32 9.72 15.94
CA ASP A 66 3.65 9.62 15.31
C ASP A 66 3.65 8.65 14.12
N ALA A 67 2.93 7.52 14.22
CA ALA A 67 2.76 6.60 13.11
C ALA A 67 1.98 7.26 11.96
N MET A 68 0.89 7.98 12.27
CA MET A 68 0.11 8.70 11.26
C MET A 68 0.94 9.78 10.57
N PHE A 69 1.72 10.55 11.34
CA PHE A 69 2.60 11.58 10.78
C PHE A 69 3.65 10.97 9.85
N ALA A 70 4.29 9.87 10.26
CA ALA A 70 5.28 9.20 9.45
C ALA A 70 4.68 8.64 8.14
N LEU A 71 3.49 8.05 8.19
CA LEU A 71 2.77 7.59 7.00
C LEU A 71 2.40 8.76 6.08
N TRP A 72 1.83 9.83 6.62
CA TRP A 72 1.47 11.01 5.82
C TRP A 72 2.68 11.62 5.10
N LYS A 73 3.83 11.73 5.78
CA LYS A 73 5.09 12.17 5.16
C LYS A 73 5.59 11.19 4.11
N ALA A 74 5.38 9.90 4.29
CA ALA A 74 5.76 8.91 3.29
C ALA A 74 4.92 9.02 2.00
N ASP A 75 3.60 9.27 2.12
CA ASP A 75 2.74 9.55 0.96
C ASP A 75 3.16 10.85 0.24
N GLU A 76 3.48 11.91 0.97
CA GLU A 76 3.97 13.17 0.39
C GLU A 76 5.23 12.96 -0.44
N ILE A 77 6.25 12.29 0.10
CA ILE A 77 7.49 11.99 -0.61
C ILE A 77 7.24 11.09 -1.82
N ALA A 78 6.37 10.08 -1.70
CA ALA A 78 6.02 9.20 -2.82
C ALA A 78 5.33 9.96 -3.96
N ALA A 79 4.45 10.91 -3.63
CA ALA A 79 3.78 11.78 -4.60
C ALA A 79 4.76 12.74 -5.30
N GLU A 80 5.72 13.30 -4.57
CA GLU A 80 6.79 14.15 -5.12
C GLU A 80 7.83 13.37 -5.93
N THR A 81 7.90 12.04 -5.73
CA THR A 81 8.86 11.15 -6.39
C THR A 81 8.14 10.08 -7.21
N PRO A 82 7.58 10.41 -8.40
CA PRO A 82 6.89 9.43 -9.25
C PRO A 82 7.74 8.21 -9.63
N SER A 83 9.07 8.35 -9.65
CA SER A 83 10.01 7.26 -9.89
C SER A 83 10.04 6.20 -8.79
N SER A 84 9.41 6.45 -7.63
CA SER A 84 9.26 5.46 -6.55
C SER A 84 8.42 4.25 -6.98
N GLY A 85 7.58 4.41 -8.01
CA GLY A 85 6.69 3.35 -8.51
C GLY A 85 5.64 2.89 -7.50
N LEU A 86 5.49 3.61 -6.38
CA LEU A 86 4.47 3.33 -5.38
C LEU A 86 3.11 3.86 -5.87
N PRO A 87 2.01 3.15 -5.55
CA PRO A 87 0.69 3.66 -5.87
C PRO A 87 0.37 4.91 -5.04
N GLU A 88 -0.52 5.75 -5.56
CA GLU A 88 -1.11 6.82 -4.76
C GLU A 88 -1.80 6.23 -3.52
N ASN A 89 -1.64 6.89 -2.37
CA ASN A 89 -2.15 6.42 -1.08
C ASN A 89 -1.68 5.00 -0.70
N PHE A 90 -0.42 4.64 -1.02
CA PHE A 90 0.11 3.31 -0.69
C PHE A 90 0.09 3.01 0.82
N THR A 91 0.06 4.03 1.68
CA THR A 91 -0.07 3.84 3.13
C THR A 91 -1.43 3.25 3.54
N ASP A 92 -2.45 3.27 2.67
CA ASP A 92 -3.71 2.58 2.92
C ASP A 92 -3.52 1.06 3.07
N TYR A 93 -2.46 0.47 2.48
CA TYR A 93 -2.10 -0.93 2.76
C TYR A 93 -1.72 -1.14 4.23
N VAL A 94 -1.03 -0.17 4.84
CA VAL A 94 -0.64 -0.16 6.26
C VAL A 94 -1.85 0.07 7.16
N LEU A 95 -2.74 0.97 6.77
CA LEU A 95 -3.89 1.40 7.56
C LEU A 95 -5.11 0.47 7.46
N ALA A 96 -5.19 -0.35 6.41
CA ALA A 96 -6.29 -1.28 6.18
C ALA A 96 -6.64 -2.19 7.39
N PRO A 97 -5.69 -2.80 8.11
CA PRO A 97 -6.00 -3.58 9.31
C PRO A 97 -6.69 -2.79 10.43
N VAL A 98 -6.43 -1.48 10.53
CA VAL A 98 -6.95 -0.61 11.58
C VAL A 98 -8.32 -0.05 11.23
N PHE A 99 -8.48 0.49 10.01
CA PHE A 99 -9.70 1.18 9.60
C PHE A 99 -10.63 0.35 8.70
N ARG A 100 -10.20 -0.84 8.23
CA ARG A 100 -10.92 -1.66 7.24
C ARG A 100 -11.29 -0.88 5.98
N ARG A 101 -10.38 -0.01 5.53
CA ARG A 101 -10.56 0.80 4.32
C ARG A 101 -10.35 -0.04 3.06
N PRO A 102 -11.00 0.32 1.93
CA PRO A 102 -10.64 -0.20 0.62
C PRO A 102 -9.15 0.05 0.32
N LEU A 103 -8.51 -0.91 -0.31
CA LEU A 103 -7.12 -0.78 -0.77
C LEU A 103 -7.08 0.03 -2.07
N PRO A 104 -5.98 0.76 -2.34
CA PRO A 104 -5.93 1.72 -3.44
C PRO A 104 -5.92 1.01 -4.80
N PHE A 105 -6.77 1.47 -5.71
CA PHE A 105 -6.79 1.09 -7.12
C PHE A 105 -6.28 2.23 -7.99
N PRO A 106 -5.46 1.96 -9.01
CA PRO A 106 -5.05 3.00 -9.94
C PRO A 106 -6.22 3.34 -10.87
N ASP A 107 -6.24 4.58 -11.36
CA ASP A 107 -7.23 5.02 -12.33
C ASP A 107 -7.17 4.21 -13.63
N ALA A 108 -8.35 3.91 -14.17
CA ALA A 108 -8.46 3.21 -15.44
C ALA A 108 -8.21 4.18 -16.60
N VAL A 109 -7.13 3.95 -17.35
CA VAL A 109 -6.89 4.65 -18.62
C VAL A 109 -7.62 3.94 -19.76
N HIS A 110 -8.41 4.68 -20.54
CA HIS A 110 -9.13 4.12 -21.67
C HIS A 110 -8.19 3.77 -22.84
N ALA A 111 -8.07 2.48 -23.15
CA ALA A 111 -7.29 1.99 -24.27
C ALA A 111 -8.13 1.88 -25.55
N ARG A 112 -7.66 2.48 -26.65
CA ARG A 112 -8.27 2.30 -27.98
C ARG A 112 -7.99 0.92 -28.58
N SER A 113 -6.82 0.35 -28.28
CA SER A 113 -6.44 -1.00 -28.69
C SER A 113 -7.11 -2.06 -27.82
N ALA A 114 -7.83 -3.00 -28.45
CA ALA A 114 -8.45 -4.12 -27.76
C ALA A 114 -7.43 -5.03 -27.03
N GLN A 115 -6.20 -5.10 -27.53
CA GLN A 115 -5.13 -5.86 -26.88
C GLN A 115 -4.70 -5.20 -25.57
N LEU A 116 -4.47 -3.88 -25.57
CA LEU A 116 -4.07 -3.14 -24.37
C LEU A 116 -5.20 -3.10 -23.34
N ALA A 117 -6.46 -2.95 -23.78
CA ALA A 117 -7.62 -3.04 -22.90
C ALA A 117 -7.70 -4.39 -22.17
N ARG A 118 -7.46 -5.50 -22.88
CA ARG A 118 -7.41 -6.84 -22.28
C ARG A 118 -6.27 -6.98 -21.26
N GLN A 119 -5.08 -6.48 -21.59
CA GLN A 119 -3.94 -6.52 -20.65
C GLN A 119 -4.25 -5.75 -19.36
N GLN A 120 -4.89 -4.58 -19.48
CA GLN A 120 -5.28 -3.76 -18.33
C GLN A 120 -6.29 -4.51 -17.46
N HIS A 121 -7.32 -5.11 -18.08
CA HIS A 121 -8.32 -5.90 -17.37
C HIS A 121 -7.67 -7.04 -16.58
N VAL A 122 -6.77 -7.82 -17.20
CA VAL A 122 -6.09 -8.94 -16.54
C VAL A 122 -5.27 -8.48 -15.32
N LEU A 123 -4.55 -7.37 -15.42
CA LEU A 123 -3.77 -6.85 -14.29
C LEU A 123 -4.68 -6.33 -13.16
N ARG A 124 -5.79 -5.67 -13.51
CA ARG A 124 -6.77 -5.19 -12.54
C ARG A 124 -7.46 -6.35 -11.81
N ASP A 125 -7.89 -7.39 -12.52
CA ASP A 125 -8.50 -8.57 -11.90
C ASP A 125 -7.57 -9.26 -10.91
N ARG A 126 -6.29 -9.37 -11.27
CA ARG A 126 -5.25 -9.92 -10.38
C ARG A 126 -5.09 -9.05 -9.13
N LEU A 127 -5.08 -7.72 -9.28
CA LEU A 127 -4.99 -6.80 -8.16
C LEU A 127 -6.22 -6.92 -7.25
N THR A 128 -7.41 -7.00 -7.83
CA THR A 128 -8.67 -7.26 -7.10
C THR A 128 -8.58 -8.53 -6.28
N SER A 129 -8.15 -9.65 -6.86
CA SER A 129 -8.03 -10.91 -6.13
C SER A 129 -7.02 -10.84 -4.97
N VAL A 130 -5.91 -10.13 -5.16
CA VAL A 130 -4.94 -9.87 -4.08
C VAL A 130 -5.56 -9.02 -2.96
N HIS A 131 -6.27 -7.95 -3.31
CA HIS A 131 -6.96 -7.10 -2.33
C HIS A 131 -8.06 -7.83 -1.57
N GLU A 132 -8.88 -8.62 -2.26
CA GLU A 132 -9.90 -9.46 -1.64
C GLU A 132 -9.27 -10.42 -0.62
N THR A 133 -8.13 -11.03 -0.97
CA THR A 133 -7.41 -11.92 -0.06
C THR A 133 -6.87 -11.17 1.17
N LEU A 134 -6.26 -10.00 0.97
CA LEU A 134 -5.74 -9.15 2.06
C LEU A 134 -6.87 -8.62 2.97
N ASN A 135 -8.06 -8.39 2.42
CA ASN A 135 -9.23 -7.93 3.16
C ASN A 135 -9.97 -9.07 3.88
N ALA A 136 -9.93 -10.30 3.34
CA ALA A 136 -10.45 -11.49 3.99
C ALA A 136 -9.62 -11.89 5.23
N HIS A 137 -8.32 -11.54 5.23
CA HIS A 137 -7.39 -11.84 6.32
C HIS A 137 -6.64 -10.58 6.80
N PRO A 138 -7.34 -9.58 7.36
CA PRO A 138 -6.76 -8.26 7.63
C PRO A 138 -5.72 -8.27 8.74
N LEU A 139 -5.75 -9.28 9.62
CA LEU A 139 -4.83 -9.41 10.77
C LEU A 139 -3.70 -10.42 10.53
N ASP A 140 -3.59 -10.99 9.32
CA ASP A 140 -2.52 -11.93 9.00
C ASP A 140 -1.16 -11.22 8.94
N THR A 141 -0.17 -11.81 9.61
CA THR A 141 1.22 -11.34 9.67
C THR A 141 2.20 -12.41 9.20
N SER A 142 1.72 -13.38 8.42
CA SER A 142 2.55 -14.44 7.85
C SER A 142 3.26 -14.00 6.56
N ASP A 143 4.19 -14.83 6.10
CA ASP A 143 4.87 -14.68 4.81
C ASP A 143 3.89 -14.56 3.63
N ARG A 144 2.67 -15.12 3.76
CA ARG A 144 1.62 -14.95 2.76
C ARG A 144 1.25 -13.49 2.60
N THR A 145 1.06 -12.75 3.70
CA THR A 145 0.75 -11.31 3.65
C THR A 145 1.92 -10.53 3.05
N THR A 146 3.16 -10.88 3.40
CA THR A 146 4.36 -10.30 2.78
C THR A 146 4.35 -10.49 1.26
N HIS A 147 4.10 -11.72 0.81
CA HIS A 147 4.04 -12.05 -0.62
C HIS A 147 2.91 -11.32 -1.34
N LEU A 148 1.72 -11.22 -0.74
CA LEU A 148 0.57 -10.52 -1.31
C LEU A 148 0.82 -9.03 -1.46
N ILE A 149 1.42 -8.36 -0.47
CA ILE A 149 1.75 -6.93 -0.55
C ILE A 149 2.78 -6.68 -1.65
N ARG A 150 3.86 -7.47 -1.70
CA ARG A 150 4.87 -7.38 -2.77
C ARG A 150 4.24 -7.59 -4.15
N THR A 151 3.34 -8.56 -4.27
CA THR A 151 2.57 -8.81 -5.50
C THR A 151 1.70 -7.62 -5.86
N ALA A 152 1.00 -7.01 -4.90
CA ALA A 152 0.17 -5.84 -5.13
C ALA A 152 0.99 -4.65 -5.64
N LEU A 153 2.15 -4.36 -5.02
CA LEU A 153 3.07 -3.31 -5.47
C LEU A 153 3.58 -3.56 -6.90
N ALA A 154 3.95 -4.80 -7.22
CA ALA A 154 4.36 -5.17 -8.57
C ALA A 154 3.23 -5.02 -9.61
N LEU A 155 1.99 -5.38 -9.25
CA LEU A 155 0.81 -5.18 -10.12
C LEU A 155 0.51 -3.70 -10.34
N HIS A 156 0.66 -2.86 -9.31
CA HIS A 156 0.56 -1.40 -9.42
C HIS A 156 1.60 -0.83 -10.39
N ALA A 157 2.87 -1.23 -10.24
CA ALA A 157 3.92 -0.83 -11.19
C ALA A 157 3.61 -1.28 -12.63
N GLY A 158 3.09 -2.51 -12.81
CA GLY A 158 2.66 -3.01 -14.10
C GLY A 158 1.49 -2.22 -14.72
N LEU A 159 0.52 -1.82 -13.89
CA LEU A 159 -0.61 -0.97 -14.31
C LEU A 159 -0.16 0.44 -14.68
N ALA A 160 0.75 1.04 -13.91
CA ALA A 160 1.33 2.34 -14.22
C ALA A 160 2.10 2.32 -15.55
N HIS A 161 2.95 1.30 -15.74
CA HIS A 161 3.67 1.12 -17.00
C HIS A 161 2.70 0.93 -18.20
N LEU A 162 1.66 0.12 -18.04
CA LEU A 162 0.68 -0.09 -19.09
C LEU A 162 -0.12 1.19 -19.40
N ALA A 163 -0.42 2.01 -18.39
CA ALA A 163 -1.05 3.32 -18.58
C ALA A 163 -0.20 4.23 -19.47
N ASP A 164 1.11 4.25 -19.30
CA ASP A 164 2.05 5.00 -20.15
C ASP A 164 2.02 4.51 -21.60
N VAL A 165 2.03 3.19 -21.79
CA VAL A 165 1.94 2.56 -23.11
C VAL A 165 0.61 2.91 -23.80
N ILE A 166 -0.50 2.86 -23.07
CA ILE A 166 -1.82 3.24 -23.59
C ILE A 166 -1.86 4.71 -24.00
N ARG A 167 -1.33 5.61 -23.16
CA ARG A 167 -1.28 7.05 -23.46
C ARG A 167 -0.49 7.30 -24.75
N LEU A 168 0.68 6.68 -24.89
CA LEU A 168 1.47 6.78 -26.11
C LEU A 168 0.73 6.22 -27.33
N ASP A 169 0.15 5.02 -27.23
CA ASP A 169 -0.57 4.39 -28.34
C ASP A 169 -1.77 5.23 -28.80
N ASN A 170 -2.52 5.80 -27.87
CA ASN A 170 -3.67 6.67 -28.16
C ASN A 170 -3.28 7.96 -28.92
N THR A 171 -2.02 8.43 -28.82
CA THR A 171 -1.53 9.61 -29.55
C THR A 171 -1.06 9.32 -30.96
N ARG A 172 -0.90 8.04 -31.34
CA ARG A 172 -0.41 7.68 -32.67
C ARG A 172 -1.46 8.02 -33.74
N PRO A 173 -1.08 8.65 -34.86
CA PRO A 173 -2.01 8.90 -35.96
C PRO A 173 -2.55 7.57 -36.50
N CYS A 174 -3.86 7.41 -36.49
CA CYS A 174 -4.50 6.30 -37.18
C CYS A 174 -4.34 6.51 -38.68
N TYR A 175 -3.32 5.92 -39.30
CA TYR A 175 -3.27 5.86 -40.76
C TYR A 175 -4.42 4.96 -41.23
N ARG A 176 -5.52 5.58 -41.67
CA ARG A 176 -6.56 4.91 -42.44
C ARG A 176 -5.92 4.45 -43.76
N ARG A 177 -5.81 3.13 -43.93
CA ARG A 177 -5.73 2.53 -45.27
C ARG A 177 -7.13 2.43 -45.85
#